data_AF-A0AAD4VTB2-F1
#
_entry.id   AF-A0AAD4VTB2-F1
#
_cell.length_a   1.000
_cell.length_b   1.000
_cell.length_c   1.000
_cell.angle_alpha   90.00
_cell.angle_beta   90.00
_cell.angle_gamma   90.00
#
_symmetry.space_group_name_H-M   'P 1'
#
loop_
_entity.id
_entity.type
_entity.pdbx_description
1 polymer ?
#
loop_
_entity_poly.entity_id
_entity_poly.type
_entity_poly.pdbx_seq_one_letter_code
_entity_poly.pdbx_strand_id
1 'polypeptide(L)'
;MLLLLLLPKHPLSAAVFPTGNPCLDLYFRVLPNTRAPYKYLDQLLPLAWSHDSLTTLKLICNLRDDDYDLGKYYLQAFYRKAIWLHHNHPKTLACNADTIVSEFSKSVGTMDDLVEILYRLSKKDNNNTIAMNNSNSDYRFLHDRVSDIFADSLREDIQNLEKPQEEILSSAAFACPPVGSSLDRATLLCESIAMKVFPIESQGLQEAHYADRVRDRLSKEVLVPLAEFLSSEGSQARGCPIKKYLEDLKASKIELEADALLPHEIIGYVNDGDVGQAAELQWKAMVEEVYLKQGKFSNCLVACNVSSGLFKDVSAGLAALVSQLGEEPWKGKLDHYGTASVPCRRRPGVATLGGFSNNLFKSFLDNDGEVGPHHVMEAAISGPQYQNLAVVD
;
A
#
# COMPACT_ATOMS: atom_id res chain seq x y z
N MET A 1 -3.17 33.93 4.79
CA MET A 1 -3.40 33.85 3.34
C MET A 1 -2.91 32.49 2.88
N LEU A 2 -3.82 31.53 2.80
CA LEU A 2 -3.48 30.18 2.35
C LEU A 2 -3.75 30.06 0.86
N LEU A 3 -2.70 29.95 0.04
CA LEU A 3 -2.83 29.66 -1.39
C LEU A 3 -2.63 28.15 -1.57
N LEU A 4 -3.69 27.41 -1.90
CA LEU A 4 -3.55 26.02 -2.32
C LEU A 4 -3.23 25.97 -3.81
N LEU A 5 -2.03 25.48 -4.14
CA LEU A 5 -1.65 25.15 -5.51
C LEU A 5 -1.74 23.64 -5.69
N LEU A 6 -2.70 23.18 -6.49
CA LEU A 6 -2.81 21.77 -6.90
C LEU A 6 -2.09 21.56 -8.23
N LEU A 7 -0.89 20.96 -8.21
CA LEU A 7 -0.09 20.67 -9.42
C LEU A 7 -0.17 19.18 -9.82
N PRO A 8 -0.18 18.86 -11.14
CA PRO A 8 -0.22 17.47 -11.59
C PRO A 8 1.14 16.75 -11.45
N LYS A 9 1.05 15.48 -11.03
CA LYS A 9 1.92 14.29 -11.27
C LYS A 9 3.45 14.37 -11.17
N HIS A 10 4.04 15.43 -10.63
CA HIS A 10 5.40 15.32 -10.12
C HIS A 10 5.35 15.25 -8.59
N PRO A 11 5.87 14.16 -7.96
CA PRO A 11 6.06 14.17 -6.52
C PRO A 11 6.83 15.44 -6.20
N LEU A 12 6.38 16.15 -5.17
CA LEU A 12 7.01 17.34 -4.62
C LEU A 12 8.51 17.26 -4.90
N SER A 13 8.99 18.06 -5.87
CA SER A 13 10.42 18.26 -6.08
C SER A 13 10.88 19.04 -4.86
N ALA A 14 11.01 18.33 -3.75
CA ALA A 14 11.66 18.82 -2.56
C ALA A 14 13.07 19.15 -3.02
N ALA A 15 13.39 20.43 -2.86
CA ALA A 15 14.63 21.05 -3.27
C ALA A 15 15.86 20.17 -3.07
N VAL A 16 16.85 20.42 -3.91
CA VAL A 16 18.16 19.78 -4.11
C VAL A 16 19.03 19.59 -2.83
N PHE A 17 18.55 19.89 -1.63
CA PHE A 17 19.32 19.93 -0.38
C PHE A 17 18.82 18.93 0.69
N PRO A 18 19.73 18.32 1.49
CA PRO A 18 19.35 17.41 2.58
C PRO A 18 18.42 18.11 3.57
N THR A 19 17.34 17.44 3.98
CA THR A 19 16.40 17.99 4.96
C THR A 19 16.98 17.98 6.38
N GLY A 20 18.12 17.31 6.59
CA GLY A 20 18.68 17.01 7.92
C GLY A 20 18.03 15.81 8.58
N ASN A 21 16.92 15.30 8.04
CA ASN A 21 16.23 14.09 8.49
C ASN A 21 16.41 12.98 7.43
N PRO A 22 17.12 11.90 7.75
CA PRO A 22 17.41 10.84 6.78
C PRO A 22 16.16 10.05 6.35
N CYS A 23 15.10 9.97 7.17
CA CYS A 23 13.83 9.35 6.80
C CYS A 23 13.07 10.20 5.77
N LEU A 24 13.04 11.52 5.95
CA LEU A 24 12.47 12.43 4.95
C LEU A 24 13.26 12.39 3.63
N ASP A 25 14.59 12.37 3.72
CA ASP A 25 15.44 12.21 2.56
C ASP A 25 15.19 10.85 1.87
N LEU A 26 14.96 9.77 2.63
CA LEU A 26 14.62 8.44 2.10
C LEU A 26 13.28 8.48 1.35
N TYR A 27 12.28 9.18 1.90
CA TYR A 27 10.98 9.32 1.27
C TYR A 27 11.03 10.18 -0.02
N PHE A 28 11.62 11.37 0.00
CA PHE A 28 11.58 12.24 -1.18
C PHE A 28 12.61 11.90 -2.27
N ARG A 29 13.70 11.17 -1.94
CA ARG A 29 14.80 10.91 -2.90
C ARG A 29 14.78 9.53 -3.53
N VAL A 30 14.08 8.55 -2.94
CA VAL A 30 13.90 7.22 -3.55
C VAL A 30 12.60 7.24 -4.36
N LEU A 31 12.70 7.60 -5.64
CA LEU A 31 11.56 7.69 -6.56
C LEU A 31 11.79 6.85 -7.83
N PRO A 32 10.74 6.28 -8.44
CA PRO A 32 10.82 5.65 -9.74
C PRO A 32 11.45 6.61 -10.78
N ASN A 33 12.33 6.08 -11.64
CA ASN A 33 12.98 6.83 -12.75
C ASN A 33 13.94 7.96 -12.37
N THR A 34 14.33 8.10 -11.10
CA THR A 34 15.36 9.08 -10.71
C THR A 34 16.78 8.55 -10.97
N ARG A 35 17.60 9.34 -11.68
CA ARG A 35 19.05 9.11 -11.86
C ARG A 35 19.87 9.49 -10.62
N ALA A 36 19.33 9.30 -9.41
CA ALA A 36 20.12 9.52 -8.21
C ALA A 36 21.30 8.53 -8.21
N PRO A 37 22.53 8.93 -7.83
CA PRO A 37 23.64 7.99 -7.77
C PRO A 37 23.30 6.88 -6.78
N TYR A 38 23.15 5.65 -7.25
CA TYR A 38 22.77 4.50 -6.42
C TYR A 38 23.60 4.35 -5.15
N LYS A 39 24.88 4.78 -5.18
CA LYS A 39 25.77 4.83 -4.01
C LYS A 39 25.26 5.71 -2.86
N TYR A 40 24.62 6.83 -3.15
CA TYR A 40 24.06 7.71 -2.10
C TYR A 40 22.83 7.06 -1.45
N LEU A 41 22.00 6.37 -2.25
CA LEU A 41 20.82 5.66 -1.74
C LEU A 41 21.18 4.47 -0.85
N ASP A 42 22.30 3.80 -1.13
CA ASP A 42 22.83 2.72 -0.30
C ASP A 42 23.33 3.22 1.07
N GLN A 43 23.85 4.46 1.15
CA GLN A 43 24.30 5.08 2.40
C GLN A 43 23.14 5.67 3.22
N LEU A 44 22.06 6.07 2.55
CA LEU A 44 20.92 6.73 3.20
C LEU A 44 20.10 5.77 4.07
N LEU A 45 20.01 4.49 3.68
CA LEU A 45 19.20 3.51 4.40
C LEU A 45 19.73 3.19 5.81
N PRO A 46 21.03 2.93 6.02
CA PRO A 46 21.58 2.81 7.38
C PRO A 46 21.40 4.06 8.24
N LEU A 47 21.52 5.26 7.64
CA LEU A 47 21.31 6.53 8.35
C LEU A 47 19.86 6.70 8.80
N ALA A 48 18.90 6.38 7.91
CA ALA A 48 17.48 6.41 8.23
C ALA A 48 17.15 5.41 9.34
N TRP A 49 17.66 4.18 9.23
CA TRP A 49 17.44 3.13 10.23
C TRP A 49 17.96 3.52 11.62
N SER A 50 19.15 4.14 11.67
CA SER A 50 19.74 4.61 12.93
C SER A 50 19.01 5.81 13.53
N HIS A 51 18.32 6.60 12.70
CA HIS A 51 17.53 7.75 13.14
C HIS A 51 16.15 7.33 13.66
N ASP A 52 15.44 6.51 12.88
CA ASP A 52 14.14 5.93 13.26
C ASP A 52 13.93 4.62 12.48
N SER A 53 14.13 3.49 13.15
CA SER A 53 14.05 2.16 12.55
C SER A 53 12.63 1.78 12.13
N LEU A 54 11.61 2.15 12.92
CA LEU A 54 10.21 1.84 12.63
C LEU A 54 9.73 2.66 11.43
N THR A 55 9.98 3.98 11.41
CA THR A 55 9.67 4.80 10.24
C THR A 55 10.42 4.31 9.02
N THR A 56 11.68 3.90 9.16
CA THR A 56 12.44 3.35 8.03
C THR A 56 11.85 2.05 7.51
N LEU A 57 11.41 1.15 8.39
CA LEU A 57 10.70 -0.08 8.01
C LEU A 57 9.41 0.24 7.24
N LYS A 58 8.59 1.16 7.76
CA LYS A 58 7.37 1.63 7.08
C LYS A 58 7.70 2.21 5.69
N LEU A 59 8.78 2.98 5.56
CA LEU A 59 9.22 3.54 4.29
C LEU A 59 9.76 2.49 3.31
N ILE A 60 10.33 1.37 3.80
CA ILE A 60 10.67 0.22 2.96
C ILE A 60 9.38 -0.40 2.39
N CYS A 61 8.36 -0.64 3.24
CA CYS A 61 7.06 -1.13 2.80
C CYS A 61 6.39 -0.16 1.81
N ASN A 62 6.41 1.15 2.05
CA ASN A 62 5.85 2.16 1.13
C ASN A 62 6.45 2.13 -0.29
N LEU A 63 7.63 1.52 -0.49
CA LEU A 63 8.18 1.29 -1.83
C LEU A 63 7.49 0.17 -2.58
N ARG A 64 6.87 -0.78 -1.90
CA ARG A 64 6.00 -1.75 -2.53
C ARG A 64 4.59 -1.21 -2.70
N ASP A 65 4.14 -0.35 -1.78
CA ASP A 65 2.77 0.14 -1.76
C ASP A 65 2.34 0.68 -3.13
N ASP A 66 1.34 0.01 -3.69
CA ASP A 66 0.69 0.29 -4.97
C ASP A 66 -0.59 1.12 -4.81
N ASP A 67 -0.93 1.50 -3.56
CA ASP A 67 -2.08 2.34 -3.28
C ASP A 67 -1.93 3.65 -4.05
N TYR A 68 -3.01 4.01 -4.75
CA TYR A 68 -3.07 5.11 -5.71
C TYR A 68 -2.80 6.49 -5.08
N ASP A 69 -2.78 6.57 -3.75
CA ASP A 69 -2.68 7.79 -2.97
C ASP A 69 -1.23 8.27 -2.71
N LEU A 70 -0.42 7.49 -1.97
CA LEU A 70 0.98 7.84 -1.59
C LEU A 70 1.94 6.65 -1.66
N GLY A 71 1.50 5.52 -2.22
CA GLY A 71 2.35 4.39 -2.52
C GLY A 71 3.32 4.73 -3.65
N LYS A 72 4.58 4.29 -3.53
CA LYS A 72 5.59 4.60 -4.54
C LYS A 72 5.65 3.60 -5.68
N TYR A 73 5.15 2.39 -5.46
CA TYR A 73 5.24 1.26 -6.39
C TYR A 73 6.58 1.15 -7.12
N TYR A 74 7.67 1.07 -6.34
CA TYR A 74 9.03 0.92 -6.82
C TYR A 74 9.62 -0.44 -6.42
N LEU A 75 9.06 -1.51 -7.01
CA LEU A 75 9.38 -2.92 -6.75
C LEU A 75 10.88 -3.23 -6.65
N GLN A 76 11.68 -2.73 -7.59
CA GLN A 76 13.13 -3.00 -7.58
C GLN A 76 13.84 -2.38 -6.38
N ALA A 77 13.41 -1.20 -5.93
CA ALA A 77 13.93 -0.57 -4.72
C ALA A 77 13.45 -1.30 -3.47
N PHE A 78 12.19 -1.75 -3.46
CA PHE A 78 11.66 -2.60 -2.39
C PHE A 78 12.50 -3.86 -2.21
N TYR A 79 12.66 -4.68 -3.26
CA TYR A 79 13.44 -5.93 -3.16
C TYR A 79 14.89 -5.70 -2.75
N ARG A 80 15.54 -4.65 -3.26
CA ARG A 80 16.91 -4.29 -2.86
C ARG A 80 17.00 -3.98 -1.37
N LYS A 81 16.02 -3.26 -0.83
CA LYS A 81 15.97 -2.88 0.59
C LYS A 81 15.53 -4.02 1.49
N ALA A 82 14.63 -4.89 1.03
CA ALA A 82 14.27 -6.13 1.73
C ALA A 82 15.50 -7.04 1.86
N ILE A 83 16.32 -7.16 0.81
CA ILE A 83 17.60 -7.89 0.87
C ILE A 83 18.57 -7.21 1.86
N TRP A 84 18.64 -5.88 1.89
CA TRP A 84 19.44 -5.18 2.90
C TRP A 84 18.92 -5.45 4.32
N LEU A 85 17.59 -5.43 4.51
CA LEU A 85 16.94 -5.71 5.78
C LEU A 85 17.24 -7.13 6.24
N HIS A 86 17.21 -8.11 5.34
CA HIS A 86 17.63 -9.48 5.64
C HIS A 86 19.08 -9.55 6.15
N HIS A 87 20.02 -8.87 5.49
CA HIS A 87 21.43 -8.95 5.86
C HIS A 87 21.78 -8.22 7.18
N ASN A 88 21.01 -7.22 7.59
CA ASN A 88 21.34 -6.37 8.74
C ASN A 88 20.37 -6.59 9.93
N HIS A 89 19.10 -6.89 9.63
CA HIS A 89 17.99 -7.01 10.58
C HIS A 89 17.08 -8.21 10.22
N PRO A 90 17.64 -9.44 10.13
CA PRO A 90 16.95 -10.62 9.59
C PRO A 90 15.67 -10.98 10.35
N LYS A 91 15.69 -10.83 11.68
CA LYS A 91 14.52 -11.08 12.54
C LYS A 91 13.37 -10.14 12.21
N THR A 92 13.68 -8.86 12.00
CA THR A 92 12.67 -7.86 11.65
C THR A 92 12.04 -8.17 10.31
N LEU A 93 12.79 -8.57 9.29
CA LEU A 93 12.17 -9.01 8.03
C LEU A 93 11.27 -10.23 8.22
N ALA A 94 11.75 -11.27 8.91
CA ALA A 94 11.00 -12.50 9.08
C ALA A 94 9.73 -12.31 9.94
N CYS A 95 9.81 -11.59 11.06
CA CYS A 95 8.65 -11.35 11.94
C CYS A 95 7.54 -10.52 11.26
N ASN A 96 7.90 -9.63 10.33
CA ASN A 96 6.93 -8.85 9.56
C ASN A 96 6.49 -9.51 8.25
N ALA A 97 7.01 -10.71 7.90
CA ALA A 97 6.67 -11.38 6.64
C ALA A 97 5.17 -11.63 6.50
N ASP A 98 4.51 -11.96 7.61
CA ASP A 98 3.05 -12.14 7.65
C ASP A 98 2.35 -10.80 7.40
N THR A 99 2.69 -9.76 8.17
CA THR A 99 2.14 -8.40 8.00
C THR A 99 2.30 -7.89 6.59
N ILE A 100 3.46 -8.12 5.94
CA ILE A 100 3.75 -7.74 4.54
C ILE A 100 2.75 -8.38 3.56
N VAL A 101 2.21 -9.55 3.86
CA VAL A 101 1.30 -10.30 2.98
C VAL A 101 -0.17 -10.17 3.38
N SER A 102 -0.48 -10.12 4.68
CA SER A 102 -1.85 -10.19 5.21
C SER A 102 -2.56 -8.82 5.20
N GLU A 103 -1.94 -7.80 5.79
CA GLU A 103 -2.51 -6.46 5.96
C GLU A 103 -2.55 -5.64 4.67
N PHE A 104 -1.84 -6.12 3.65
CA PHE A 104 -1.56 -5.39 2.43
C PHE A 104 -2.11 -6.07 1.19
N SER A 105 -3.07 -6.98 1.34
CA SER A 105 -3.65 -7.85 0.30
C SER A 105 -4.25 -7.12 -0.93
N LYS A 106 -4.23 -5.79 -0.95
CA LYS A 106 -4.55 -4.96 -2.12
C LYS A 106 -3.45 -3.98 -2.55
N SER A 107 -2.37 -3.75 -1.77
CA SER A 107 -1.36 -2.76 -2.18
C SER A 107 0.13 -2.91 -1.83
N VAL A 108 0.55 -3.51 -0.72
CA VAL A 108 1.96 -3.41 -0.25
C VAL A 108 2.70 -4.73 -0.15
N GLY A 109 2.04 -5.86 -0.46
CA GLY A 109 2.75 -7.11 -0.64
C GLY A 109 1.85 -8.26 -1.03
N THR A 110 2.36 -9.13 -1.90
CA THR A 110 1.74 -10.42 -2.22
C THR A 110 2.65 -11.56 -1.75
N MET A 111 2.09 -12.75 -1.63
CA MET A 111 2.91 -13.94 -1.35
C MET A 111 4.04 -14.13 -2.37
N ASP A 112 3.87 -13.66 -3.61
CA ASP A 112 4.93 -13.67 -4.64
C ASP A 112 6.19 -12.92 -4.20
N ASP A 113 6.05 -11.94 -3.32
CA ASP A 113 7.16 -11.09 -2.89
C ASP A 113 8.07 -11.80 -1.94
N LEU A 114 7.48 -12.59 -1.03
CA LEU A 114 8.24 -13.45 -0.15
C LEU A 114 9.04 -14.46 -0.98
N VAL A 115 8.42 -15.02 -2.02
CA VAL A 115 9.10 -15.94 -2.95
C VAL A 115 10.21 -15.24 -3.72
N GLU A 116 9.98 -14.03 -4.25
CA GLU A 116 10.99 -13.25 -4.98
C GLU A 116 12.15 -12.82 -4.07
N ILE A 117 11.88 -12.46 -2.80
CA ILE A 117 12.91 -12.17 -1.81
C ILE A 117 13.77 -13.41 -1.55
N LEU A 118 13.17 -14.57 -1.28
CA LEU A 118 13.89 -15.83 -1.08
C LEU A 118 14.73 -16.20 -2.30
N TYR A 119 14.16 -16.07 -3.50
CA TYR A 119 14.86 -16.35 -4.75
C TYR A 119 16.08 -15.44 -4.96
N ARG A 120 15.94 -14.13 -4.70
CA ARG A 120 17.06 -13.18 -4.82
C ARG A 120 18.15 -13.42 -3.80
N LEU A 121 17.79 -13.83 -2.57
CA LEU A 121 18.75 -14.23 -1.55
C LEU A 121 19.51 -15.49 -1.98
N SER A 122 18.79 -16.53 -2.43
CA SER A 122 19.35 -17.78 -2.93
C SER A 122 20.32 -17.56 -4.10
N LYS A 123 19.99 -16.72 -5.09
CA LYS A 123 20.84 -16.46 -6.25
C LYS A 123 22.13 -15.70 -5.92
N LYS A 124 22.13 -14.88 -4.86
CA LYS A 124 23.29 -14.07 -4.48
C LYS A 124 24.39 -14.93 -3.83
N ASP A 125 23.97 -16.02 -3.20
CA ASP A 125 24.85 -17.07 -2.71
C ASP A 125 25.12 -18.04 -3.86
N ASN A 126 26.15 -17.78 -4.69
CA ASN A 126 26.54 -18.56 -5.89
C ASN A 126 26.72 -20.09 -5.71
N ASN A 127 26.47 -20.64 -4.52
CA ASN A 127 26.48 -22.05 -4.17
C ASN A 127 25.07 -22.48 -3.69
N ASN A 128 24.09 -22.52 -4.59
CA ASN A 128 22.68 -22.88 -4.30
C ASN A 128 22.47 -24.22 -3.56
N THR A 129 23.49 -25.08 -3.46
CA THR A 129 23.43 -26.37 -2.74
C THR A 129 23.94 -26.27 -1.28
N ILE A 130 24.52 -25.13 -0.87
CA ILE A 130 25.14 -24.94 0.45
C ILE A 130 24.28 -24.06 1.38
N ALA A 131 23.38 -23.21 0.86
CA ALA A 131 22.51 -22.38 1.70
C ALA A 131 21.61 -23.20 2.65
N MET A 132 21.13 -24.37 2.19
CA MET A 132 20.41 -25.34 3.03
C MET A 132 21.33 -26.14 3.96
N ASN A 133 22.63 -26.28 3.60
CA ASN A 133 23.63 -27.00 4.40
C ASN A 133 24.29 -26.04 5.41
N ASN A 134 23.57 -25.81 6.51
CA ASN A 134 24.07 -25.36 7.82
C ASN A 134 24.75 -23.98 7.95
N SER A 135 24.88 -23.17 6.89
CA SER A 135 25.78 -21.99 6.96
C SER A 135 25.09 -20.63 7.13
N ASN A 136 23.77 -20.51 6.90
CA ASN A 136 23.04 -19.23 7.04
C ASN A 136 21.75 -19.41 7.88
N SER A 137 21.87 -19.22 9.19
CA SER A 137 20.74 -19.31 10.13
C SER A 137 19.61 -18.33 9.81
N ASP A 138 19.96 -17.17 9.24
CA ASP A 138 19.02 -16.08 8.99
C ASP A 138 18.15 -16.37 7.77
N TYR A 139 18.76 -16.89 6.69
CA TYR A 139 18.00 -17.36 5.53
C TYR A 139 17.03 -18.48 5.91
N ARG A 140 17.49 -19.45 6.72
CA ARG A 140 16.64 -20.56 7.18
C ARG A 140 15.48 -20.04 8.03
N PHE A 141 15.73 -19.07 8.91
CA PHE A 141 14.66 -18.48 9.72
C PHE A 141 13.60 -17.77 8.87
N LEU A 142 14.00 -16.98 7.88
CA LEU A 142 13.07 -16.36 6.94
C LEU A 142 12.32 -17.42 6.13
N HIS A 143 13.03 -18.41 5.60
CA HIS A 143 12.45 -19.50 4.81
C HIS A 143 11.41 -20.31 5.61
N ASP A 144 11.72 -20.65 6.86
CA ASP A 144 10.79 -21.34 7.75
C ASP A 144 9.54 -20.50 7.97
N ARG A 145 9.69 -19.20 8.23
CA ARG A 145 8.55 -18.30 8.44
C ARG A 145 7.69 -18.13 7.18
N VAL A 146 8.30 -18.01 6.00
CA VAL A 146 7.57 -17.93 4.72
C VAL A 146 6.81 -19.24 4.47
N SER A 147 7.45 -20.39 4.67
CA SER A 147 6.77 -21.68 4.48
C SER A 147 5.66 -21.95 5.50
N ASP A 148 5.74 -21.41 6.72
CA ASP A 148 4.63 -21.43 7.69
C ASP A 148 3.43 -20.65 7.15
N ILE A 149 3.64 -19.41 6.71
CA ILE A 149 2.58 -18.54 6.16
C ILE A 149 1.86 -19.24 5.00
N PHE A 150 2.60 -19.80 4.05
CA PHE A 150 2.01 -20.56 2.94
C PHE A 150 1.24 -21.79 3.41
N ALA A 151 1.79 -22.57 4.35
CA ALA A 151 1.14 -23.79 4.82
C ALA A 151 -0.16 -23.47 5.61
N ASP A 152 -0.14 -22.40 6.41
CA ASP A 152 -1.30 -21.94 7.17
C ASP A 152 -2.41 -21.46 6.22
N SER A 153 -2.08 -20.59 5.26
CA SER A 153 -3.05 -20.11 4.28
C SER A 153 -3.62 -21.22 3.39
N LEU A 154 -2.79 -22.17 2.93
CA LEU A 154 -3.29 -23.31 2.14
C LEU A 154 -4.18 -24.25 2.95
N ARG A 155 -3.89 -24.46 4.24
CA ARG A 155 -4.75 -25.27 5.12
C ARG A 155 -6.11 -24.62 5.32
N GLU A 156 -6.15 -23.29 5.52
CA GLU A 156 -7.40 -22.54 5.58
C GLU A 156 -8.16 -22.60 4.25
N ASP A 157 -7.48 -22.36 3.12
CA ASP A 157 -8.08 -22.39 1.80
C ASP A 157 -8.75 -23.75 1.48
N ILE A 158 -8.09 -24.87 1.83
CA ILE A 158 -8.66 -26.22 1.67
C ILE A 158 -9.93 -26.39 2.51
N GLN A 159 -9.94 -25.91 3.76
CA GLN A 159 -11.13 -25.99 4.62
C GLN A 159 -12.27 -25.12 4.08
N ASN A 160 -11.94 -23.99 3.47
CA ASN A 160 -12.90 -23.03 2.96
C ASN A 160 -13.50 -23.49 1.62
N LEU A 161 -12.81 -24.33 0.84
CA LEU A 161 -13.37 -24.97 -0.37
C LEU A 161 -14.61 -25.82 -0.11
N GLU A 162 -14.75 -26.38 1.10
CA GLU A 162 -15.88 -27.23 1.47
C GLU A 162 -17.09 -26.41 1.99
N LYS A 163 -16.92 -25.11 2.22
CA LYS A 163 -17.95 -24.23 2.78
C LYS A 163 -18.65 -23.39 1.70
N PRO A 164 -19.92 -23.00 1.89
CA PRO A 164 -20.60 -22.10 0.97
C PRO A 164 -20.01 -20.66 0.99
N GLN A 165 -19.26 -20.31 -0.05
CA GLN A 165 -19.24 -19.05 -0.81
C GLN A 165 -19.10 -17.66 -0.15
N GLU A 166 -18.76 -17.55 1.14
CA GLU A 166 -18.51 -16.23 1.77
C GLU A 166 -17.06 -15.97 2.21
N GLU A 167 -16.17 -16.97 2.19
CA GLU A 167 -14.77 -16.80 2.63
C GLU A 167 -13.81 -16.55 1.45
N ILE A 168 -13.02 -15.47 1.56
CA ILE A 168 -12.02 -15.07 0.56
C ILE A 168 -10.84 -16.05 0.64
N LEU A 169 -10.63 -16.83 -0.41
CA LEU A 169 -9.43 -17.65 -0.55
C LEU A 169 -8.18 -16.77 -0.69
N SER A 170 -7.07 -17.24 -0.13
CA SER A 170 -5.79 -16.56 -0.20
C SER A 170 -5.16 -16.64 -1.60
N SER A 171 -4.16 -15.81 -1.87
CA SER A 171 -3.35 -15.92 -3.09
C SER A 171 -2.29 -17.04 -3.03
N ALA A 172 -2.26 -17.85 -1.97
CA ALA A 172 -1.19 -18.81 -1.72
C ALA A 172 -1.06 -19.85 -2.82
N ALA A 173 -2.19 -20.35 -3.35
CA ALA A 173 -2.17 -21.34 -4.44
C ALA A 173 -1.55 -20.80 -5.73
N PHE A 174 -1.72 -19.51 -6.02
CA PHE A 174 -1.14 -18.86 -7.20
C PHE A 174 0.33 -18.49 -7.01
N ALA A 175 0.68 -18.02 -5.80
CA ALA A 175 2.03 -17.60 -5.47
C ALA A 175 2.98 -18.76 -5.16
N CYS A 176 2.44 -19.93 -4.81
CA CYS A 176 3.26 -21.11 -4.56
C CYS A 176 3.98 -21.50 -5.87
N PRO A 177 5.31 -21.65 -5.87
CA PRO A 177 6.04 -22.06 -7.05
C PRO A 177 5.50 -23.39 -7.60
N PRO A 178 5.43 -23.57 -8.93
CA PRO A 178 5.17 -24.89 -9.49
C PRO A 178 6.26 -25.86 -9.06
N VAL A 179 5.85 -27.05 -8.61
CA VAL A 179 6.77 -28.11 -8.15
C VAL A 179 7.77 -28.43 -9.27
N GLY A 180 9.07 -28.37 -8.95
CA GLY A 180 10.16 -28.64 -9.90
C GLY A 180 10.56 -27.46 -10.81
N SER A 181 9.88 -26.31 -10.69
CA SER A 181 10.27 -25.08 -11.38
C SER A 181 11.69 -24.63 -11.00
N SER A 182 12.29 -23.74 -11.80
CA SER A 182 13.59 -23.14 -11.43
C SER A 182 13.54 -22.38 -10.11
N LEU A 183 12.38 -21.79 -9.80
CA LEU A 183 12.12 -21.04 -8.58
C LEU A 183 12.06 -21.96 -7.36
N ASP A 184 11.32 -23.06 -7.47
CA ASP A 184 11.25 -24.10 -6.45
C ASP A 184 12.61 -24.79 -6.24
N ARG A 185 13.35 -25.10 -7.32
CA ARG A 185 14.70 -25.66 -7.18
C ARG A 185 15.70 -24.70 -6.52
N ALA A 186 15.49 -23.40 -6.65
CA ALA A 186 16.34 -22.40 -6.03
C ALA A 186 16.01 -22.14 -4.56
N THR A 187 14.73 -22.26 -4.17
CA THR A 187 14.25 -21.91 -2.84
C THR A 187 13.98 -23.13 -1.95
N LEU A 188 13.65 -24.28 -2.54
CA LEU A 188 13.12 -25.49 -1.91
C LEU A 188 11.81 -25.27 -1.13
N LEU A 189 11.08 -24.22 -1.48
CA LEU A 189 9.89 -23.78 -0.77
C LEU A 189 8.77 -24.82 -0.84
N CYS A 190 8.54 -25.49 -1.98
CA CYS A 190 7.45 -26.46 -2.11
C CYS A 190 7.66 -27.70 -1.23
N GLU A 191 8.92 -28.10 -1.02
CA GLU A 191 9.22 -29.20 -0.12
C GLU A 191 8.81 -28.84 1.31
N SER A 192 9.23 -27.67 1.80
CA SER A 192 8.91 -27.26 3.16
C SER A 192 7.42 -26.99 3.38
N ILE A 193 6.73 -26.39 2.40
CA ILE A 193 5.27 -26.24 2.45
C ILE A 193 4.60 -27.62 2.51
N ALA A 194 4.96 -28.54 1.60
CA ALA A 194 4.35 -29.86 1.53
C ALA A 194 4.52 -30.64 2.84
N MET A 195 5.71 -30.58 3.45
CA MET A 195 6.00 -31.21 4.74
C MET A 195 5.17 -30.63 5.90
N LYS A 196 4.81 -29.35 5.83
CA LYS A 196 4.00 -28.65 6.85
C LYS A 196 2.49 -28.82 6.64
N VAL A 197 2.05 -28.96 5.39
CA VAL A 197 0.65 -29.24 5.06
C VAL A 197 0.31 -30.72 5.31
N PHE A 198 1.25 -31.62 5.03
CA PHE A 198 1.11 -33.07 5.23
C PHE A 198 2.16 -33.59 6.22
N PRO A 199 2.01 -33.33 7.53
CA PRO A 199 2.96 -33.79 8.53
C PRO A 199 3.01 -35.33 8.59
N ILE A 200 4.16 -35.86 9.03
CA ILE A 200 4.33 -37.31 9.21
C ILE A 200 3.41 -37.78 10.36
N GLU A 201 2.33 -38.46 10.01
CA GLU A 201 1.57 -39.27 10.95
C GLU A 201 2.47 -40.45 11.39
N SER A 202 2.78 -40.50 12.67
CA SER A 202 3.86 -41.31 13.24
C SER A 202 3.86 -42.81 12.85
N GLN A 203 5.07 -43.32 12.56
CA GLN A 203 5.51 -44.74 12.45
C GLN A 203 5.42 -45.46 11.10
N GLY A 204 5.76 -44.79 9.99
CA GLY A 204 6.21 -45.46 8.77
C GLY A 204 7.57 -44.91 8.35
N LEU A 205 8.50 -45.77 7.95
CA LEU A 205 9.87 -45.48 7.49
C LEU A 205 10.10 -44.05 6.96
N GLN A 206 11.26 -43.48 7.30
CA GLN A 206 11.88 -42.38 6.56
C GLN A 206 12.18 -42.90 5.14
N GLU A 207 11.16 -42.95 4.28
CA GLU A 207 11.26 -43.46 2.93
C GLU A 207 12.04 -42.46 2.08
N ALA A 208 12.97 -42.97 1.28
CA ALA A 208 13.87 -42.19 0.41
C ALA A 208 13.15 -41.27 -0.60
N HIS A 209 11.81 -41.31 -0.64
CA HIS A 209 10.93 -40.56 -1.53
C HIS A 209 9.79 -39.85 -0.80
N TYR A 210 9.84 -39.72 0.53
CA TYR A 210 8.76 -39.05 1.28
C TYR A 210 8.56 -37.61 0.80
N ALA A 211 9.65 -36.85 0.65
CA ALA A 211 9.64 -35.49 0.11
C ALA A 211 9.00 -35.42 -1.29
N ASP A 212 9.37 -36.35 -2.19
CA ASP A 212 8.79 -36.42 -3.55
C ASP A 212 7.29 -36.66 -3.52
N ARG A 213 6.82 -37.56 -2.64
CA ARG A 213 5.39 -37.87 -2.51
C ARG A 213 4.59 -36.70 -1.97
N VAL A 214 5.04 -36.06 -0.89
CA VAL A 214 4.28 -34.92 -0.33
C VAL A 214 4.26 -33.74 -1.29
N ARG A 215 5.30 -33.55 -2.10
CA ARG A 215 5.34 -32.54 -3.16
C ARG A 215 4.35 -32.84 -4.29
N ASP A 216 4.24 -34.10 -4.71
CA ASP A 216 3.23 -34.54 -5.69
C ASP A 216 1.80 -34.34 -5.15
N ARG A 217 1.58 -34.67 -3.88
CA ARG A 217 0.30 -34.45 -3.19
C ARG A 217 -0.06 -32.97 -3.08
N LEU A 218 0.87 -32.11 -2.66
CA LEU A 218 0.67 -30.65 -2.63
C LEU A 218 0.23 -30.13 -3.99
N SER A 219 0.87 -30.59 -5.08
CA SER A 219 0.49 -30.16 -6.42
C SER A 219 -0.92 -30.61 -6.80
N LYS A 220 -1.27 -31.89 -6.59
CA LYS A 220 -2.50 -32.49 -7.12
C LYS A 220 -3.71 -32.30 -6.22
N GLU A 221 -3.54 -32.41 -4.91
CA GLU A 221 -4.63 -32.37 -3.93
C GLU A 221 -4.96 -30.93 -3.49
N VAL A 222 -4.02 -29.98 -3.64
CA VAL A 222 -4.17 -28.61 -3.10
C VAL A 222 -4.08 -27.55 -4.19
N LEU A 223 -2.92 -27.41 -4.85
CA LEU A 223 -2.66 -26.29 -5.75
C LEU A 223 -3.56 -26.30 -7.00
N VAL A 224 -3.73 -27.47 -7.64
CA VAL A 224 -4.56 -27.60 -8.84
C VAL A 224 -6.04 -27.28 -8.56
N PRO A 225 -6.71 -27.90 -7.57
CA PRO A 225 -8.11 -27.59 -7.26
C PRO A 225 -8.36 -26.11 -6.92
N LEU A 226 -7.49 -25.51 -6.10
CA LEU A 226 -7.61 -24.09 -5.72
C LEU A 226 -7.47 -23.16 -6.93
N ALA A 227 -6.50 -23.43 -7.82
CA ALA A 227 -6.29 -22.63 -9.02
C ALA A 227 -7.48 -22.71 -10.01
N GLU A 228 -8.08 -23.90 -10.16
CA GLU A 228 -9.27 -24.10 -11.00
C GLU A 228 -10.49 -23.36 -10.43
N PHE A 229 -10.70 -23.44 -9.11
CA PHE A 229 -11.78 -22.74 -8.43
C PHE A 229 -11.67 -21.21 -8.61
N LEU A 230 -10.50 -20.63 -8.31
CA LEU A 230 -10.25 -19.19 -8.44
C LEU A 230 -10.41 -18.66 -9.87
N SER A 231 -10.04 -19.48 -10.87
CA SER A 231 -10.17 -19.11 -12.28
C SER A 231 -11.64 -19.06 -12.75
N SER A 232 -12.54 -19.77 -12.06
CA SER A 232 -13.96 -19.85 -12.41
C SER A 232 -14.81 -18.70 -11.84
N GLU A 233 -14.40 -18.12 -10.70
CA GLU A 233 -15.15 -17.04 -10.02
C GLU A 233 -14.93 -15.63 -10.58
N GLY A 234 -13.91 -15.42 -11.41
CA GLY A 234 -13.58 -14.10 -11.98
C GLY A 234 -14.65 -13.47 -12.90
N SER A 235 -15.80 -14.12 -13.08
CA SER A 235 -16.88 -13.72 -14.00
C SER A 235 -18.11 -13.07 -13.32
N GLN A 236 -18.18 -13.00 -11.98
CA GLN A 236 -19.27 -12.32 -11.27
C GLN A 236 -18.78 -10.98 -10.67
N ALA A 237 -19.26 -9.87 -11.25
CA ALA A 237 -18.83 -8.50 -10.99
C ALA A 237 -19.08 -8.02 -9.55
N ARG A 238 -18.05 -7.50 -8.89
CA ARG A 238 -18.20 -6.67 -7.68
C ARG A 238 -18.56 -5.24 -8.09
N GLY A 239 -19.75 -4.77 -7.70
CA GLY A 239 -20.17 -3.37 -7.87
C GLY A 239 -19.38 -2.40 -6.99
N CYS A 240 -19.35 -1.11 -7.36
CA CYS A 240 -18.65 -0.06 -6.62
C CYS A 240 -19.30 0.18 -5.23
N PRO A 241 -18.55 0.05 -4.11
CA PRO A 241 -19.09 0.25 -2.75
C PRO A 241 -19.69 1.63 -2.51
N ILE A 242 -19.07 2.69 -3.04
CA ILE A 242 -19.53 4.08 -2.85
C ILE A 242 -20.90 4.28 -3.53
N LYS A 243 -21.06 3.73 -4.73
CA LYS A 243 -22.35 3.82 -5.43
C LYS A 243 -23.45 3.10 -4.66
N LYS A 244 -23.15 1.92 -4.09
CA LYS A 244 -24.10 1.19 -3.24
C LYS A 244 -24.51 1.99 -1.99
N TYR A 245 -23.57 2.66 -1.32
CA TYR A 245 -23.88 3.55 -0.20
C TYR A 245 -24.87 4.66 -0.62
N LEU A 246 -24.60 5.33 -1.74
CA LEU A 246 -25.48 6.40 -2.22
C LEU A 246 -26.86 5.89 -2.69
N GLU A 247 -26.93 4.68 -3.24
CA GLU A 247 -28.18 4.00 -3.57
C GLU A 247 -29.00 3.69 -2.30
N ASP A 248 -28.34 3.21 -1.25
CA ASP A 248 -28.98 2.90 0.04
C ASP A 248 -29.41 4.19 0.77
N LEU A 249 -28.62 5.27 0.67
CA LEU A 249 -28.97 6.61 1.18
C LEU A 249 -30.19 7.18 0.44
N LYS A 250 -30.20 7.09 -0.90
CA LYS A 250 -31.33 7.47 -1.74
C LYS A 250 -32.59 6.68 -1.39
N ALA A 251 -32.45 5.39 -1.11
CA ALA A 251 -33.54 4.51 -0.71
C ALA A 251 -33.97 4.67 0.76
N SER A 252 -33.36 5.60 1.51
CA SER A 252 -33.61 5.81 2.95
C SER A 252 -33.43 4.54 3.80
N LYS A 253 -32.53 3.64 3.38
CA LYS A 253 -32.19 2.42 4.13
C LYS A 253 -31.16 2.66 5.23
N ILE A 254 -30.38 3.73 5.09
CA ILE A 254 -29.33 4.15 6.01
C ILE A 254 -29.55 5.60 6.42
N GLU A 255 -29.07 5.96 7.61
CA GLU A 255 -29.04 7.35 8.06
C GLU A 255 -27.81 8.07 7.47
N LEU A 256 -27.96 9.39 7.31
CA LEU A 256 -26.89 10.22 6.78
C LEU A 256 -25.88 10.52 7.89
N GLU A 257 -24.62 10.15 7.66
CA GLU A 257 -23.47 10.52 8.49
C GLU A 257 -22.62 11.54 7.73
N ALA A 258 -22.47 12.75 8.25
CA ALA A 258 -21.89 13.88 7.52
C ALA A 258 -20.40 13.69 7.12
N ASP A 259 -19.67 12.78 7.78
CA ASP A 259 -18.27 12.44 7.53
C ASP A 259 -18.08 11.08 6.85
N ALA A 260 -19.16 10.42 6.39
CA ALA A 260 -19.10 9.10 5.74
C ALA A 260 -18.35 9.08 4.41
N LEU A 261 -18.37 10.18 3.66
CA LEU A 261 -17.68 10.31 2.36
C LEU A 261 -16.84 11.59 2.33
N LEU A 262 -15.71 11.50 1.63
CA LEU A 262 -14.79 12.61 1.39
C LEU A 262 -15.24 13.44 0.17
N PRO A 263 -14.82 14.72 0.05
CA PRO A 263 -15.28 15.62 -1.01
C PRO A 263 -15.12 15.08 -2.44
N HIS A 264 -14.03 14.37 -2.69
CA HIS A 264 -13.71 13.80 -4.00
C HIS A 264 -14.53 12.53 -4.32
N GLU A 265 -14.95 11.78 -3.30
CA GLU A 265 -15.83 10.62 -3.45
C GLU A 265 -17.25 11.08 -3.80
N ILE A 266 -17.69 12.20 -3.22
CA ILE A 266 -19.02 12.76 -3.48
C ILE A 266 -19.10 13.38 -4.87
N ILE A 267 -18.11 14.19 -5.25
CA ILE A 267 -18.19 14.98 -6.49
C ILE A 267 -18.18 14.14 -7.77
N GLY A 268 -17.61 12.94 -7.72
CA GLY A 268 -17.68 11.97 -8.81
C GLY A 268 -19.10 11.51 -9.15
N TYR A 269 -20.03 11.63 -8.20
CA TYR A 269 -21.42 11.20 -8.34
C TYR A 269 -22.43 12.35 -8.45
N VAL A 270 -22.04 13.62 -8.29
CA VAL A 270 -22.96 14.78 -8.32
C VAL A 270 -23.72 14.89 -9.65
N ASN A 271 -23.11 14.46 -10.76
CA ASN A 271 -23.76 14.42 -12.08
C ASN A 271 -24.30 13.01 -12.45
N ASP A 272 -24.27 12.04 -11.54
CA ASP A 272 -24.81 10.70 -11.77
C ASP A 272 -26.34 10.76 -11.79
N GLY A 273 -26.95 10.27 -12.87
CA GLY A 273 -28.39 10.34 -13.08
C GLY A 273 -29.22 9.49 -12.11
N ASP A 274 -28.59 8.54 -11.41
CA ASP A 274 -29.24 7.70 -10.41
C ASP A 274 -29.00 8.25 -9.00
N VAL A 275 -27.74 8.39 -8.61
CA VAL A 275 -27.37 8.71 -7.22
C VAL A 275 -27.01 10.17 -6.94
N GLY A 276 -27.06 11.06 -7.95
CA GLY A 276 -26.59 12.44 -7.80
C GLY A 276 -27.30 13.27 -6.74
N GLN A 277 -28.59 13.04 -6.49
CA GLN A 277 -29.30 13.72 -5.39
C GLN A 277 -28.80 13.28 -4.01
N ALA A 278 -28.49 12.00 -3.84
CA ALA A 278 -27.91 11.50 -2.59
C ALA A 278 -26.49 12.03 -2.39
N ALA A 279 -25.72 12.17 -3.47
CA ALA A 279 -24.40 12.80 -3.43
C ALA A 279 -24.49 14.28 -3.00
N GLU A 280 -25.43 15.06 -3.54
CA GLU A 280 -25.64 16.46 -3.15
C GLU A 280 -26.07 16.61 -1.67
N LEU A 281 -26.94 15.71 -1.19
CA LEU A 281 -27.33 15.68 0.23
C LEU A 281 -26.14 15.39 1.14
N GLN A 282 -25.32 14.40 0.77
CA GLN A 282 -24.09 14.07 1.48
C GLN A 282 -23.10 15.25 1.49
N TRP A 283 -22.93 15.93 0.34
CA TRP A 283 -22.08 17.13 0.24
C TRP A 283 -22.51 18.21 1.22
N LYS A 284 -23.81 18.52 1.23
CA LYS A 284 -24.35 19.60 2.06
C LYS A 284 -24.15 19.33 3.54
N ALA A 285 -24.46 18.12 3.99
CA ALA A 285 -24.27 17.72 5.38
C ALA A 285 -22.79 17.78 5.77
N MET A 286 -21.89 17.29 4.92
CA MET A 286 -20.45 17.38 5.13
C MET A 286 -19.99 18.84 5.30
N VAL A 287 -20.43 19.76 4.43
CA VAL A 287 -20.04 21.17 4.51
C VAL A 287 -20.58 21.84 5.77
N GLU A 288 -21.88 21.71 6.05
CA GLU A 288 -22.55 22.42 7.13
C GLU A 288 -22.23 21.86 8.52
N GLU A 289 -22.18 20.53 8.65
CA GLU A 289 -22.07 19.88 9.96
C GLU A 289 -20.63 19.60 10.37
N VAL A 290 -19.73 19.36 9.41
CA VAL A 290 -18.33 19.07 9.68
C VAL A 290 -17.51 20.35 9.61
N TYR A 291 -17.44 20.98 8.42
CA TYR A 291 -16.43 22.01 8.19
C TYR A 291 -16.86 23.41 8.64
N LEU A 292 -18.13 23.78 8.45
CA LEU A 292 -18.62 25.11 8.79
C LEU A 292 -18.65 25.33 10.32
N LYS A 293 -18.98 24.29 11.10
CA LYS A 293 -18.89 24.33 12.57
C LYS A 293 -17.45 24.40 13.09
N GLN A 294 -16.48 23.88 12.33
CA GLN A 294 -15.06 23.93 12.71
C GLN A 294 -14.42 25.30 12.48
N GLY A 295 -15.04 26.18 11.69
CA GLY A 295 -14.52 27.52 11.39
C GLY A 295 -13.20 27.52 10.60
N LYS A 296 -12.84 26.38 9.99
CA LYS A 296 -11.62 26.23 9.19
C LYS A 296 -11.83 26.78 7.77
N PHE A 297 -10.74 27.22 7.14
CA PHE A 297 -10.69 27.72 5.76
C PHE A 297 -11.36 29.07 5.46
N SER A 298 -11.76 29.84 6.48
CA SER A 298 -12.37 31.17 6.32
C SER A 298 -11.49 32.18 5.56
N ASN A 299 -10.16 32.03 5.59
CA ASN A 299 -9.20 32.93 4.93
C ASN A 299 -8.25 32.21 3.94
N CYS A 300 -8.83 31.32 3.13
CA CYS A 300 -8.11 30.50 2.15
C CYS A 300 -8.53 30.84 0.71
N LEU A 301 -7.56 30.83 -0.21
CA LEU A 301 -7.75 30.98 -1.65
C LEU A 301 -7.28 29.69 -2.33
N VAL A 302 -8.11 29.13 -3.21
CA VAL A 302 -7.75 27.95 -4.00
C VAL A 302 -7.37 28.33 -5.42
N ALA A 303 -6.21 27.85 -5.84
CA ALA A 303 -5.75 27.88 -7.22
C ALA A 303 -5.58 26.44 -7.73
N CYS A 304 -6.52 25.97 -8.56
CA CYS A 304 -6.51 24.61 -9.09
C CYS A 304 -6.05 24.60 -10.55
N ASN A 305 -5.08 23.73 -10.88
CA ASN A 305 -4.80 23.35 -12.25
C ASN A 305 -5.61 22.09 -12.60
N VAL A 306 -6.78 22.29 -13.21
CA VAL A 306 -7.65 21.18 -13.66
C VAL A 306 -7.15 20.67 -15.01
N SER A 307 -5.99 20.01 -15.03
CA SER A 307 -5.60 19.23 -16.21
C SER A 307 -6.44 17.95 -16.27
N SER A 308 -6.94 17.60 -17.45
CA SER A 308 -7.71 16.37 -17.68
C SER A 308 -6.96 15.12 -17.19
N GLY A 309 -7.60 14.30 -16.33
CA GLY A 309 -7.01 13.06 -15.80
C GLY A 309 -7.67 12.54 -14.51
N LEU A 310 -7.09 11.49 -13.94
CA LEU A 310 -7.58 10.71 -12.78
C LEU A 310 -7.86 11.53 -11.50
N PHE A 311 -7.23 12.71 -11.35
CA PHE A 311 -7.34 13.56 -10.16
C PHE A 311 -8.29 14.76 -10.33
N LYS A 312 -9.12 14.74 -11.38
CA LYS A 312 -10.06 15.82 -11.69
C LYS A 312 -11.06 16.02 -10.56
N ASP A 313 -11.65 14.93 -10.08
CA ASP A 313 -12.71 14.96 -9.07
C ASP A 313 -12.17 15.41 -7.71
N VAL A 314 -10.96 14.99 -7.37
CA VAL A 314 -10.23 15.50 -6.21
C VAL A 314 -10.05 17.01 -6.24
N SER A 315 -9.46 17.50 -7.33
CA SER A 315 -9.09 18.90 -7.43
C SER A 315 -10.33 19.78 -7.46
N ALA A 316 -11.42 19.27 -8.07
CA ALA A 316 -12.73 19.90 -8.08
C ALA A 316 -13.40 19.88 -6.70
N GLY A 317 -13.34 18.75 -5.97
CA GLY A 317 -13.93 18.61 -4.63
C GLY A 317 -13.28 19.53 -3.62
N LEU A 318 -11.94 19.56 -3.57
CA LEU A 318 -11.23 20.48 -2.67
C LEU A 318 -11.47 21.95 -3.00
N ALA A 319 -11.44 22.28 -4.30
CA ALA A 319 -11.78 23.61 -4.79
C ALA A 319 -13.17 24.07 -4.38
N ALA A 320 -14.18 23.21 -4.57
CA ALA A 320 -15.55 23.49 -4.21
C ALA A 320 -15.71 23.69 -2.70
N LEU A 321 -15.09 22.82 -1.89
CA LEU A 321 -15.16 22.90 -0.43
C LEU A 321 -14.58 24.21 0.10
N VAL A 322 -13.33 24.53 -0.25
CA VAL A 322 -12.67 25.74 0.27
C VAL A 322 -13.33 27.02 -0.27
N SER A 323 -13.81 27.00 -1.51
CA SER A 323 -14.55 28.14 -2.09
C SER A 323 -15.88 28.40 -1.36
N GLN A 324 -16.55 27.35 -0.90
CA GLN A 324 -17.79 27.46 -0.11
C GLN A 324 -17.55 27.91 1.34
N LEU A 325 -16.42 27.53 1.94
CA LEU A 325 -16.06 27.87 3.31
C LEU A 325 -15.37 29.24 3.45
N GLY A 326 -14.85 29.80 2.37
CA GLY A 326 -14.17 31.09 2.37
C GLY A 326 -15.09 32.27 2.74
N GLU A 327 -14.55 33.23 3.49
CA GLU A 327 -15.19 34.52 3.75
C GLU A 327 -14.85 35.53 2.63
N GLU A 328 -15.57 36.65 2.59
CA GLU A 328 -15.23 37.77 1.71
C GLU A 328 -13.79 38.26 1.98
N PRO A 329 -12.98 38.57 0.95
CA PRO A 329 -13.33 38.72 -0.46
C PRO A 329 -13.21 37.44 -1.31
N TRP A 330 -13.01 36.27 -0.70
CA TRP A 330 -12.64 35.03 -1.42
C TRP A 330 -13.81 34.06 -1.63
N LYS A 331 -14.92 34.27 -0.92
CA LYS A 331 -16.14 33.48 -1.03
C LYS A 331 -16.57 33.31 -2.51
N GLY A 332 -16.67 32.06 -2.95
CA GLY A 332 -17.08 31.74 -4.31
C GLY A 332 -16.07 32.05 -5.42
N LYS A 333 -14.82 32.44 -5.12
CA LYS A 333 -13.78 32.74 -6.13
C LYS A 333 -12.88 31.53 -6.39
N LEU A 334 -12.66 31.25 -7.68
CA LEU A 334 -11.82 30.16 -8.18
C LEU A 334 -10.90 30.69 -9.30
N ASP A 335 -9.59 30.62 -9.11
CA ASP A 335 -8.61 31.00 -10.14
C ASP A 335 -8.13 29.76 -10.92
N HIS A 336 -8.36 29.76 -12.24
CA HIS A 336 -7.90 28.72 -13.16
C HIS A 336 -6.52 29.06 -13.73
N TYR A 337 -5.51 28.25 -13.42
CA TYR A 337 -4.17 28.42 -14.00
C TYR A 337 -4.00 27.60 -15.28
N GLY A 338 -4.04 28.29 -16.43
CA GLY A 338 -3.40 27.81 -17.66
C GLY A 338 -1.89 28.02 -17.58
N THR A 339 -1.12 27.12 -18.20
CA THR A 339 0.36 27.03 -18.16
C THR A 339 1.08 28.38 -18.18
N ALA A 340 1.50 28.85 -17.01
CA ALA A 340 2.57 29.84 -16.84
C ALA A 340 3.27 29.61 -15.49
N SER A 341 4.55 29.30 -15.57
CA SER A 341 5.45 29.01 -14.46
C SER A 341 5.66 30.23 -13.55
N VAL A 342 5.23 30.15 -12.29
CA VAL A 342 5.66 31.07 -11.23
C VAL A 342 6.62 30.33 -10.29
N PRO A 343 7.82 30.85 -10.01
CA PRO A 343 8.75 30.22 -9.09
C PRO A 343 8.24 30.32 -7.64
N CYS A 344 7.94 29.18 -7.03
CA CYS A 344 7.53 29.09 -5.63
C CYS A 344 8.71 29.39 -4.69
N ARG A 345 8.73 30.60 -4.10
CA ARG A 345 9.38 30.84 -2.81
C ARG A 345 8.36 30.56 -1.70
N ARG A 346 8.73 29.77 -0.70
CA ARG A 346 7.90 29.49 0.50
C ARG A 346 7.43 30.82 1.11
N ARG A 347 6.11 31.06 1.11
CA ARG A 347 5.47 32.12 1.89
C ARG A 347 4.72 31.45 3.06
N PRO A 348 4.77 32.02 4.27
CA PRO A 348 3.95 31.54 5.39
C PRO A 348 2.48 31.46 4.98
N GLY A 349 1.85 30.33 5.28
CA GLY A 349 0.46 30.04 4.91
C GLY A 349 0.26 29.41 3.53
N VAL A 350 1.22 29.32 2.61
CA VAL A 350 0.94 28.72 1.26
C VAL A 350 1.24 27.22 1.25
N ALA A 351 0.24 26.36 0.99
CA ALA A 351 0.40 24.90 0.88
C ALA A 351 0.19 24.44 -0.57
N THR A 352 1.23 23.94 -1.22
CA THR A 352 1.11 23.31 -2.55
C THR A 352 0.80 21.83 -2.34
N LEU A 353 -0.35 21.35 -2.81
CA LEU A 353 -0.72 19.93 -2.76
C LEU A 353 -0.51 19.34 -4.16
N GLY A 354 0.06 18.15 -4.28
CA GLY A 354 0.30 17.51 -5.57
C GLY A 354 0.07 16.02 -5.45
N GLY A 355 -0.78 15.47 -6.32
CA GLY A 355 -1.39 14.15 -6.07
C GLY A 355 -2.50 14.24 -5.02
N PHE A 356 -3.33 13.19 -4.95
CA PHE A 356 -4.39 13.09 -3.97
C PHE A 356 -4.12 11.95 -3.00
N SER A 357 -4.41 12.16 -1.71
CA SER A 357 -4.44 11.09 -0.73
C SER A 357 -5.44 11.40 0.37
N ASN A 358 -6.24 10.40 0.76
CA ASN A 358 -7.20 10.52 1.85
C ASN A 358 -6.52 10.87 3.18
N ASN A 359 -5.39 10.24 3.46
CA ASN A 359 -4.59 10.52 4.66
C ASN A 359 -3.99 11.93 4.63
N LEU A 360 -3.51 12.37 3.45
CA LEU A 360 -2.94 13.71 3.31
C LEU A 360 -4.01 14.79 3.41
N PHE A 361 -5.20 14.54 2.86
CA PHE A 361 -6.35 15.43 2.98
C PHE A 361 -6.78 15.54 4.44
N LYS A 362 -6.91 14.42 5.16
CA LYS A 362 -7.18 14.42 6.60
C LYS A 362 -6.12 15.21 7.38
N SER A 363 -4.84 14.97 7.11
CA SER A 363 -3.73 15.72 7.72
C SER A 363 -3.80 17.22 7.42
N PHE A 364 -4.17 17.60 6.20
CA PHE A 364 -4.38 19.01 5.82
C PHE A 364 -5.53 19.65 6.62
N LEU A 365 -6.63 18.93 6.80
CA LEU A 365 -7.78 19.38 7.60
C LEU A 365 -7.41 19.52 9.08
N ASP A 366 -6.67 18.56 9.63
CA ASP A 366 -6.30 18.52 11.04
C ASP A 366 -5.30 19.62 11.42
N ASN A 367 -4.45 20.06 10.48
CA ASN A 367 -3.38 21.04 10.70
C ASN A 367 -3.69 22.46 10.19
N ASP A 368 -4.96 22.88 10.19
CA ASP A 368 -5.40 24.23 9.75
C ASP A 368 -4.91 24.64 8.35
N GLY A 369 -4.70 23.65 7.47
CA GLY A 369 -4.20 23.85 6.11
C GLY A 369 -2.67 23.95 5.98
N GLU A 370 -1.90 23.76 7.05
CA GLU A 370 -0.43 23.72 7.00
C GLU A 370 0.10 22.30 6.72
N VAL A 371 0.61 22.07 5.51
CA VAL A 371 1.23 20.80 5.12
C VAL A 371 2.70 21.00 4.79
N GLY A 372 3.57 20.40 5.60
CA GLY A 372 5.02 20.33 5.38
C GLY A 372 5.48 18.96 4.87
N PRO A 373 6.77 18.82 4.48
CA PRO A 373 7.32 17.53 4.04
C PRO A 373 7.16 16.39 5.07
N HIS A 374 7.17 16.73 6.36
CA HIS A 374 6.90 15.78 7.44
C HIS A 374 5.49 15.20 7.37
N HIS A 375 4.48 16.06 7.27
CA HIS A 375 3.07 15.66 7.19
C HIS A 375 2.80 14.76 5.98
N VAL A 376 3.47 15.02 4.85
CA VAL A 376 3.37 14.17 3.64
C VAL A 376 3.96 12.78 3.88
N MET A 377 5.16 12.70 4.46
CA MET A 377 5.79 11.43 4.78
C MET A 377 4.95 10.64 5.80
N GLU A 378 4.46 11.29 6.85
CA GLU A 378 3.60 10.65 7.85
C GLU A 378 2.30 10.13 7.25
N ALA A 379 1.62 10.92 6.42
CA ALA A 379 0.40 10.49 5.74
C ALA A 379 0.62 9.27 4.82
N ALA A 380 1.82 9.13 4.25
CA ALA A 380 2.18 8.00 3.39
C ALA A 380 2.37 6.69 4.17
N ILE A 381 2.58 6.76 5.49
CA ILE A 381 2.85 5.60 6.34
C ILE A 381 1.90 5.52 7.54
N SER A 382 0.80 6.26 7.52
CA SER A 382 -0.19 6.33 8.60
C SER A 382 -1.30 5.28 8.48
N GLY A 383 -1.44 4.64 7.32
CA GLY A 383 -2.49 3.65 7.07
C GLY A 383 -2.50 2.50 8.09
N PRO A 384 -3.66 1.90 8.41
CA PRO A 384 -3.77 0.78 9.35
C PRO A 384 -2.76 -0.33 9.10
N GLN A 385 -2.51 -0.61 7.82
CA GLN A 385 -1.58 -1.63 7.36
C GLN A 385 -0.12 -1.41 7.82
N TYR A 386 0.28 -0.16 8.10
CA TYR A 386 1.60 0.17 8.61
C TYR A 386 1.70 0.04 10.14
N GLN A 387 0.60 -0.11 10.87
CA GLN A 387 0.59 -0.11 12.34
C GLN A 387 1.03 -1.45 12.94
N ASN A 388 0.87 -2.54 12.19
CA ASN A 388 1.27 -3.88 12.63
C ASN A 388 2.76 -4.16 12.41
N LEU A 389 3.49 -3.24 11.77
CA LEU A 389 4.93 -3.37 11.55
C LEU A 389 5.70 -3.16 12.87
N ALA A 390 6.65 -4.06 13.15
CA ALA A 390 7.44 -4.05 14.39
C ALA A 390 8.94 -4.23 14.13
N VAL A 391 9.78 -3.58 14.91
CA VAL A 391 11.25 -3.77 14.89
C VAL A 391 11.62 -4.74 16.01
N VAL A 392 12.37 -5.80 15.70
CA VAL A 392 12.56 -7.00 16.57
C VAL A 392 14.04 -7.27 16.88
N ASP A 393 14.95 -6.49 16.32
CA ASP A 393 16.41 -6.67 16.40
C ASP A 393 17.10 -5.95 17.57
#